data_AF-A0A414B770-F1
#
_entry.id   AF-A0A414B770-F1
#
_cell.length_a   1.000
_cell.length_b   1.000
_cell.length_c   1.000
_cell.angle_alpha   90.00
_cell.angle_beta   90.00
_cell.angle_gamma   90.00
#
_symmetry.space_group_name_H-M   'P 1'
#
loop_
_entity.id
_entity.type
_entity.pdbx_description
1 polymer ?
#
loop_
_entity_poly.entity_id
_entity_poly.type
_entity_poly.pdbx_seq_one_letter_code
_entity_poly.pdbx_strand_id
1 'polypeptide(L)'
;MSVILFFIPVWLSVCIILLLISGLDLIIKSVATILFCTLFAIGFLLLLFILISTILYNISIQNVWASLTGLLLIIPLFTTLFLIGEVANMDECGYLFSTFNWSPYKKLLIFFLIIAIIKYILFILALSVEKKWINFGLFIIQILLLLVSYNYIIGTSIKSYTDYASTHIQNSVNNVNEYEVLTDTKIYYGCPQFHYNRLFPYFSPIKYSTKTFKKGDSVIAVDSSITLEDDRYIEVTNGKLTGYVNKKNLLKEKTPNYTWFFEIAHNNADMYKAIIEKRTNILGNDYNNISMGKKLHLKLQRGDKAIILEEVDNHYYIKTEDGTKGLIAFKNIKTNREKIIK
;
A
#
# COMPACT_ATOMS: atom_id res chain seq x y z
N MET A 1 -11.04 -6.94 -40.67
CA MET A 1 -10.23 -7.95 -39.95
C MET A 1 -8.72 -7.68 -40.06
N SER A 2 -8.20 -7.26 -41.22
CA SER A 2 -6.76 -7.03 -41.47
C SER A 2 -6.11 -5.89 -40.66
N VAL A 3 -6.83 -4.79 -40.40
CA VAL A 3 -6.27 -3.64 -39.66
C VAL A 3 -6.05 -3.96 -38.19
N ILE A 4 -6.98 -4.70 -37.56
CA ILE A 4 -6.94 -5.05 -36.13
C ILE A 4 -5.77 -6.01 -35.81
N LEU A 5 -5.46 -6.95 -36.72
CA LEU A 5 -4.35 -7.89 -36.58
C LEU A 5 -2.96 -7.22 -36.67
N PHE A 6 -2.84 -6.06 -37.32
CA PHE A 6 -1.57 -5.34 -37.45
C PHE A 6 -1.21 -4.54 -36.20
N PHE A 7 -2.19 -4.17 -35.37
CA PHE A 7 -1.97 -3.41 -34.13
C PHE A 7 -1.71 -4.30 -32.91
N ILE A 8 -2.02 -5.60 -33.00
CA ILE A 8 -1.76 -6.55 -31.92
C ILE A 8 -0.26 -6.65 -31.56
N PRO A 9 0.66 -6.75 -32.53
CA PRO A 9 2.10 -6.73 -32.29
C PRO A 9 2.60 -5.40 -31.74
N VAL A 10 2.04 -4.26 -32.19
CA VAL A 10 2.47 -2.92 -31.75
C VAL A 10 2.19 -2.72 -30.26
N TRP A 11 1.01 -3.11 -29.78
CA TRP A 11 0.67 -3.03 -28.36
C TRP A 11 1.45 -4.03 -27.51
N LEU A 12 1.70 -5.25 -28.02
CA LEU A 12 2.54 -6.22 -27.34
C LEU A 12 3.99 -5.70 -27.23
N SER A 13 4.47 -5.02 -28.27
CA SER A 13 5.77 -4.33 -28.29
C SER A 13 5.80 -3.17 -27.30
N VAL A 14 4.76 -2.33 -27.22
CA VAL A 14 4.64 -1.25 -26.24
C VAL A 14 4.61 -1.81 -24.82
N CYS A 15 3.87 -2.88 -24.56
CA CYS A 15 3.86 -3.57 -23.26
C CYS A 15 5.23 -4.16 -22.91
N ILE A 16 5.94 -4.77 -23.87
CA ILE A 16 7.30 -5.31 -23.69
C ILE A 16 8.32 -4.17 -23.45
N ILE A 17 8.19 -3.05 -24.16
CA ILE A 17 9.04 -1.87 -24.00
C ILE A 17 8.78 -1.22 -22.64
N LEU A 18 7.52 -1.09 -22.21
CA LEU A 18 7.15 -0.67 -20.86
C LEU A 18 7.68 -1.63 -19.79
N LEU A 19 7.67 -2.93 -20.05
CA LEU A 19 8.30 -3.98 -19.24
C LEU A 19 9.80 -3.73 -19.05
N LEU A 20 10.51 -3.51 -20.15
CA LEU A 20 11.94 -3.25 -20.16
C LEU A 20 12.27 -1.91 -19.48
N ILE A 21 11.49 -0.86 -19.74
CA ILE A 21 11.67 0.48 -19.13
C ILE A 21 11.38 0.45 -17.64
N SER A 22 10.34 -0.27 -17.21
CA SER A 22 10.05 -0.45 -15.78
C SER A 22 11.11 -1.28 -15.05
N GLY A 23 11.76 -2.20 -15.75
CA GLY A 23 12.97 -2.87 -15.29
C GLY A 23 14.20 -1.95 -15.25
N LEU A 24 14.25 -0.92 -16.10
CA LEU A 24 15.32 0.08 -16.20
C LEU A 24 15.14 1.28 -15.24
N ASP A 25 13.92 1.54 -14.75
CA ASP A 25 13.60 2.55 -13.71
C ASP A 25 14.27 2.26 -12.35
N LEU A 26 15.07 1.19 -12.31
CA LEU A 26 16.09 0.91 -11.30
C LEU A 26 17.29 1.88 -11.32
N ILE A 27 17.40 2.81 -12.29
CA ILE A 27 18.62 3.64 -12.47
C ILE A 27 18.37 5.16 -12.49
N ILE A 28 17.24 5.71 -13.00
CA ILE A 28 17.11 7.17 -13.25
C ILE A 28 15.71 7.71 -12.88
N LYS A 29 15.60 8.31 -11.69
CA LYS A 29 14.38 8.79 -10.99
C LYS A 29 13.45 9.80 -11.70
N SER A 30 13.68 10.24 -12.94
CA SER A 30 12.82 11.27 -13.58
C SER A 30 12.46 11.04 -15.06
N VAL A 31 13.28 10.31 -15.83
CA VAL A 31 13.08 10.14 -17.27
C VAL A 31 12.04 9.05 -17.57
N ALA A 32 11.96 8.01 -16.73
CA ALA A 32 11.04 6.89 -16.91
C ALA A 32 9.58 7.28 -16.71
N THR A 33 9.27 8.22 -15.80
CA THR A 33 7.91 8.72 -15.59
C THR A 33 7.41 9.47 -16.83
N ILE A 34 8.28 10.26 -17.46
CA ILE A 34 7.97 10.97 -18.72
C ILE A 34 7.77 9.98 -19.85
N LEU A 35 8.62 8.95 -19.95
CA LEU A 35 8.51 7.89 -20.96
C LEU A 35 7.25 7.02 -20.78
N PHE A 36 6.87 6.75 -19.53
CA PHE A 36 5.63 6.06 -19.19
C PHE A 36 4.42 6.91 -19.61
N CYS A 37 4.42 8.21 -19.30
CA CYS A 37 3.36 9.13 -19.70
C CYS A 37 3.24 9.30 -21.23
N THR A 38 4.35 9.31 -21.97
CA THR A 38 4.32 9.38 -23.44
C THR A 38 3.84 8.07 -24.07
N LEU A 39 4.28 6.91 -23.58
CA LEU A 39 3.75 5.62 -24.02
C LEU A 39 2.27 5.44 -23.67
N PHE A 40 1.82 6.01 -22.54
CA PHE A 40 0.40 6.13 -22.16
C PHE A 40 -0.39 6.98 -23.17
N ALA A 41 0.13 8.16 -23.54
CA ALA A 41 -0.51 9.02 -24.54
C ALA A 41 -0.61 8.31 -25.91
N ILE A 42 0.43 7.59 -26.32
CA ILE A 42 0.45 6.82 -27.57
C ILE A 42 -0.58 5.68 -27.52
N GLY A 43 -0.65 4.92 -26.43
CA GLY A 43 -1.62 3.84 -26.25
C GLY A 43 -3.07 4.34 -26.23
N PHE A 44 -3.32 5.48 -25.59
CA PHE A 44 -4.64 6.14 -25.56
C PHE A 44 -5.05 6.64 -26.95
N LEU A 45 -4.14 7.30 -27.68
CA LEU A 45 -4.38 7.76 -29.06
C LEU A 45 -4.64 6.60 -30.02
N LEU A 46 -3.93 5.48 -29.87
CA LEU A 46 -4.16 4.26 -30.66
C LEU A 46 -5.53 3.64 -30.36
N LEU A 47 -5.97 3.64 -29.11
CA LEU A 47 -7.27 3.08 -28.72
C LEU A 47 -8.43 3.99 -29.18
N LEU A 48 -8.27 5.31 -29.09
CA LEU A 48 -9.15 6.30 -29.71
C LEU A 48 -9.23 6.11 -31.22
N PHE A 49 -8.09 5.89 -31.88
CA PHE A 49 -8.03 5.63 -33.31
C PHE A 49 -8.76 4.33 -33.69
N ILE A 50 -8.64 3.26 -32.90
CA ILE A 50 -9.39 2.02 -33.10
C ILE A 50 -10.89 2.27 -32.94
N LEU A 51 -11.32 2.95 -31.86
CA LEU A 51 -12.73 3.30 -31.64
C LEU A 51 -13.30 4.14 -32.79
N ILE A 52 -12.60 5.20 -33.17
CA ILE A 52 -12.97 6.10 -34.27
C ILE A 52 -13.01 5.35 -35.60
N SER A 53 -12.06 4.46 -35.87
CA SER A 53 -12.05 3.61 -37.07
C SER A 53 -13.20 2.60 -37.06
N THR A 54 -13.54 2.04 -35.90
CA THR A 54 -14.66 1.10 -35.79
C THR A 54 -16.00 1.80 -36.06
N ILE A 55 -16.15 3.06 -35.61
CA ILE A 55 -17.31 3.92 -35.83
C ILE A 55 -17.39 4.41 -37.28
N LEU A 56 -16.28 4.90 -37.85
CA LEU A 56 -16.22 5.46 -39.21
C LEU A 56 -16.35 4.40 -40.30
N TYR A 57 -15.82 3.19 -40.11
CA TYR A 57 -15.86 2.12 -41.12
C TYR A 57 -17.12 1.25 -41.05
N ASN A 58 -18.12 1.65 -40.26
CA ASN A 58 -19.43 0.98 -40.18
C ASN A 58 -19.32 -0.55 -39.97
N ILE A 59 -18.28 -0.99 -39.24
CA ILE A 59 -18.12 -2.38 -38.84
C ILE A 59 -19.29 -2.65 -37.90
N SER A 60 -20.21 -3.52 -38.32
CA SER A 60 -21.51 -3.67 -37.66
C SER A 60 -21.37 -3.73 -36.13
N ILE A 61 -22.28 -3.03 -35.45
CA ILE A 61 -22.46 -2.91 -33.99
C ILE A 61 -22.61 -4.27 -33.27
N GLN A 62 -22.40 -5.40 -33.95
CA GLN A 62 -22.48 -6.75 -33.41
C GLN A 62 -21.50 -7.04 -32.25
N ASN A 63 -20.45 -6.23 -32.05
CA ASN A 63 -19.40 -6.48 -31.05
C ASN A 63 -19.15 -5.35 -30.03
N VAL A 64 -20.20 -4.64 -29.58
CA VAL A 64 -20.12 -3.63 -28.50
C VAL A 64 -19.36 -4.15 -27.26
N TRP A 65 -19.54 -5.42 -26.89
CA TRP A 65 -18.83 -6.03 -25.76
C TRP A 65 -17.33 -6.16 -25.99
N ALA A 66 -16.89 -6.41 -27.23
CA ALA A 66 -15.48 -6.42 -27.58
C ALA A 66 -14.87 -5.01 -27.59
N SER A 67 -15.66 -3.99 -27.94
CA SER A 67 -15.22 -2.58 -27.79
C SER A 67 -15.11 -2.17 -26.32
N LEU A 68 -16.05 -2.62 -25.48
CA LEU A 68 -16.03 -2.37 -24.03
C LEU A 68 -14.87 -3.09 -23.31
N THR A 69 -14.49 -4.30 -23.73
CA THR A 69 -13.27 -4.95 -23.23
C THR A 69 -12.02 -4.17 -23.58
N GLY A 70 -11.98 -3.52 -24.75
CA GLY A 70 -10.92 -2.58 -25.12
C GLY A 70 -10.82 -1.40 -24.15
N LEU A 71 -11.96 -0.78 -23.81
CA LEU A 71 -11.99 0.33 -22.84
C LEU A 71 -11.51 -0.09 -21.43
N LEU A 72 -11.80 -1.32 -20.99
CA LEU A 72 -11.35 -1.85 -19.70
C LEU A 72 -9.82 -2.07 -19.62
N LEU A 73 -9.08 -2.03 -20.73
CA LEU A 73 -7.61 -2.05 -20.72
C LEU A 73 -7.02 -0.76 -20.17
N ILE A 74 -7.73 0.37 -20.30
CA ILE A 74 -7.25 1.69 -19.87
C ILE A 74 -7.31 1.82 -18.35
N ILE A 75 -8.29 1.21 -17.69
CA ILE A 75 -8.51 1.34 -16.24
C ILE A 75 -7.27 0.93 -15.41
N PRO A 76 -6.68 -0.28 -15.58
CA PRO A 76 -5.50 -0.66 -14.81
C PRO A 76 -4.29 0.24 -15.09
N LEU A 77 -4.16 0.78 -16.31
CA LEU A 77 -3.11 1.74 -16.66
C LEU A 77 -3.30 3.08 -15.94
N PHE A 78 -4.53 3.60 -15.92
CA PHE A 78 -4.85 4.82 -15.20
C PHE A 78 -4.61 4.65 -13.69
N THR A 79 -5.03 3.55 -13.10
CA THR A 79 -4.75 3.29 -11.69
C THR A 79 -3.28 3.04 -11.39
N THR A 80 -2.51 2.47 -12.33
CA THR A 80 -1.06 2.30 -12.17
C THR A 80 -0.38 3.67 -12.02
N LEU A 81 -0.79 4.65 -12.81
CA LEU A 81 -0.27 6.03 -12.75
C LEU A 81 -0.62 6.77 -11.45
N PHE A 82 -1.87 6.62 -10.99
CA PHE A 82 -2.38 7.45 -9.90
C PHE A 82 -2.32 6.79 -8.52
N LEU A 83 -2.41 5.45 -8.43
CA LEU A 83 -2.53 4.74 -7.15
C LEU A 83 -1.27 3.97 -6.72
N ILE A 84 -0.30 3.71 -7.60
CA ILE A 84 0.89 2.93 -7.21
C ILE A 84 1.68 3.60 -6.09
N GLY A 85 1.90 4.91 -6.15
CA GLY A 85 2.66 5.61 -5.11
C GLY A 85 1.99 5.52 -3.75
N GLU A 86 0.68 5.77 -3.72
CA GLU A 86 -0.12 5.74 -2.50
C GLU A 86 -0.14 4.34 -1.88
N VAL A 87 -0.45 3.33 -2.67
CA VAL A 87 -0.53 1.93 -2.22
C VAL A 87 0.84 1.38 -1.82
N ALA A 88 1.90 1.75 -2.54
CA ALA A 88 3.27 1.31 -2.25
C ALA A 88 3.73 1.84 -0.89
N ASN A 89 3.44 3.10 -0.59
CA ASN A 89 3.81 3.71 0.69
C ASN A 89 2.93 3.25 1.86
N MET A 90 1.77 2.65 1.59
CA MET A 90 1.00 1.99 2.64
C MET A 90 1.58 0.61 3.01
N ASP A 91 2.46 0.01 2.20
CA ASP A 91 3.00 -1.33 2.46
C ASP A 91 4.28 -1.34 3.31
N GLU A 92 4.28 -0.61 4.44
CA GLU A 92 5.45 -0.47 5.32
C GLU A 92 5.89 -1.80 5.97
N CYS A 93 4.94 -2.70 6.24
CA CYS A 93 5.23 -4.04 6.77
C CYS A 93 5.62 -5.07 5.68
N GLY A 94 5.62 -4.68 4.40
CA GLY A 94 6.01 -5.55 3.27
C GLY A 94 5.11 -6.77 3.07
N TYR A 95 3.81 -6.63 3.34
CA TYR A 95 2.81 -7.69 3.18
C TYR A 95 2.46 -7.98 1.73
N LEU A 96 2.54 -6.98 0.84
CA LEU A 96 2.30 -7.23 -0.58
C LEU A 96 3.35 -8.21 -1.08
N PHE A 97 2.89 -9.36 -1.56
CA PHE A 97 3.72 -10.40 -2.15
C PHE A 97 4.98 -10.69 -1.31
N SER A 98 4.75 -10.99 -0.02
CA SER A 98 5.80 -11.14 1.01
C SER A 98 6.91 -12.14 0.68
N THR A 99 6.67 -13.05 -0.26
CA THR A 99 7.65 -14.01 -0.77
C THR A 99 8.79 -13.34 -1.57
N PHE A 100 8.54 -12.16 -2.15
CA PHE A 100 9.53 -11.44 -2.96
C PHE A 100 10.17 -10.33 -2.16
N ASN A 101 11.50 -10.30 -2.10
CA ASN A 101 12.26 -9.26 -1.42
C ASN A 101 12.53 -8.06 -2.33
N TRP A 102 11.48 -7.55 -2.97
CA TRP A 102 11.52 -6.38 -3.85
C TRP A 102 10.81 -5.19 -3.22
N SER A 103 11.13 -3.98 -3.67
CA SER A 103 10.44 -2.78 -3.22
C SER A 103 8.92 -2.87 -3.52
N PRO A 104 8.05 -2.27 -2.68
CA PRO A 104 6.60 -2.27 -2.90
C PRO A 104 6.19 -1.76 -4.29
N TYR A 105 6.86 -0.71 -4.77
CA TYR A 105 6.71 -0.17 -6.12
C TYR A 105 6.93 -1.21 -7.21
N LYS A 106 8.04 -1.96 -7.12
CA LYS A 106 8.38 -2.99 -8.12
C LYS A 106 7.36 -4.12 -8.11
N LYS A 107 6.92 -4.54 -6.93
CA LYS A 107 5.89 -5.58 -6.78
C LYS A 107 4.57 -5.17 -7.43
N LEU A 108 4.10 -3.95 -7.16
CA LEU A 108 2.86 -3.42 -7.73
C LEU A 108 2.96 -3.27 -9.25
N LEU A 109 4.07 -2.73 -9.74
CA LEU A 109 4.27 -2.55 -11.18
C LEU A 109 4.21 -3.89 -11.93
N ILE A 110 4.97 -4.88 -11.45
CA ILE A 110 4.96 -6.23 -12.05
C ILE A 110 3.57 -6.84 -12.01
N PHE A 111 2.84 -6.66 -10.91
CA PHE A 111 1.50 -7.17 -10.77
C PHE A 111 0.50 -6.51 -11.75
N PHE A 112 0.49 -5.19 -11.86
CA PHE A 112 -0.39 -4.48 -12.80
C PHE A 112 -0.05 -4.79 -14.26
N LEU A 113 1.23 -4.99 -14.56
CA LEU A 113 1.67 -5.44 -15.86
C LEU A 113 1.14 -6.84 -16.20
N ILE A 114 1.21 -7.80 -15.27
CA ILE A 114 0.63 -9.14 -15.46
C ILE A 114 -0.88 -9.03 -15.74
N ILE A 115 -1.60 -8.18 -15.01
CA ILE A 115 -3.02 -7.91 -15.25
C ILE A 115 -3.25 -7.33 -16.65
N ALA A 116 -2.42 -6.38 -17.08
CA ALA A 116 -2.51 -5.78 -18.40
C ALA A 116 -2.33 -6.84 -19.51
N ILE A 117 -1.34 -7.72 -19.37
CA ILE A 117 -1.10 -8.83 -20.32
C ILE A 117 -2.31 -9.77 -20.36
N ILE A 118 -2.85 -10.19 -19.21
CA ILE A 118 -4.02 -11.07 -19.14
C ILE A 118 -5.22 -10.43 -19.83
N LYS A 119 -5.51 -9.15 -19.53
CA LYS A 119 -6.62 -8.43 -20.17
C LYS A 119 -6.43 -8.28 -21.67
N TYR A 120 -5.19 -8.09 -22.10
CA TYR A 120 -4.86 -7.99 -23.52
C TYR A 120 -5.15 -9.30 -24.26
N ILE A 121 -4.78 -10.44 -23.68
CA ILE A 121 -5.16 -11.77 -24.20
C ILE A 121 -6.68 -11.91 -24.28
N LEU A 122 -7.40 -11.50 -23.22
CA LEU A 122 -8.87 -11.54 -23.19
C LEU A 122 -9.50 -10.63 -24.25
N PHE A 123 -8.88 -9.49 -24.55
CA PHE A 123 -9.32 -8.58 -25.62
C PHE A 123 -9.12 -9.20 -27.01
N ILE A 124 -7.96 -9.81 -27.28
CA ILE A 124 -7.70 -10.53 -28.54
C ILE A 124 -8.72 -11.66 -28.74
N LEU A 125 -8.98 -12.43 -27.69
CA LEU A 125 -10.00 -13.48 -27.72
C LEU A 125 -11.39 -12.91 -28.01
N ALA A 126 -11.77 -11.78 -27.40
CA ALA A 126 -13.06 -11.14 -27.63
C ALA A 126 -13.22 -10.61 -29.07
N LEU A 127 -12.12 -10.19 -29.71
CA LEU A 127 -12.12 -9.78 -31.11
C LEU A 127 -12.18 -10.97 -32.08
N SER A 128 -11.73 -12.14 -31.63
CA SER A 128 -11.62 -13.35 -32.46
C SER A 128 -12.90 -14.19 -32.44
N VAL A 129 -13.81 -13.92 -31.51
CA VAL A 129 -15.05 -14.67 -31.31
C VAL A 129 -16.26 -13.84 -31.74
N GLU A 130 -17.09 -14.40 -32.61
CA GLU A 130 -18.31 -13.75 -33.11
C GLU A 130 -19.51 -13.92 -32.16
N LYS A 131 -19.45 -14.88 -31.23
CA LYS A 131 -20.55 -15.19 -30.30
C LYS A 131 -20.63 -14.15 -29.18
N LYS A 132 -21.68 -13.31 -29.22
CA LYS A 132 -21.96 -12.23 -28.25
C LYS A 132 -21.89 -12.65 -26.77
N TRP A 133 -22.45 -13.82 -26.42
CA TRP A 133 -22.44 -14.32 -25.03
C TRP A 133 -21.02 -14.63 -24.52
N ILE A 134 -20.13 -15.11 -25.40
CA ILE A 134 -18.72 -15.35 -25.04
C ILE A 134 -18.02 -14.01 -24.81
N ASN A 135 -18.26 -13.02 -25.68
CA ASN A 135 -17.68 -11.68 -25.52
C ASN A 135 -18.16 -10.98 -24.25
N PHE A 136 -19.44 -11.17 -23.88
CA PHE A 136 -19.96 -10.73 -22.59
C PHE A 136 -19.27 -11.42 -21.41
N GLY A 137 -19.07 -12.75 -21.48
CA GLY A 137 -18.32 -13.49 -20.46
C GLY A 137 -16.88 -12.98 -20.28
N LEU A 138 -16.17 -12.75 -21.39
CA LEU A 138 -14.82 -12.18 -21.39
C LEU A 138 -14.79 -10.77 -20.78
N PHE A 139 -15.79 -9.95 -21.06
CA PHE A 139 -15.97 -8.63 -20.44
C PHE A 139 -16.14 -8.72 -18.92
N ILE A 140 -17.04 -9.59 -18.44
CA ILE A 140 -17.26 -9.79 -17.00
C ILE A 140 -15.99 -10.31 -16.30
N ILE A 141 -15.26 -11.24 -16.92
CA ILE A 141 -13.97 -11.74 -16.38
C ILE A 141 -12.98 -10.58 -16.19
N GLN A 142 -12.89 -9.64 -17.14
CA GLN A 142 -12.01 -8.49 -17.00
C GLN A 142 -12.42 -7.53 -15.86
N ILE A 143 -13.73 -7.36 -15.62
CA ILE A 143 -14.24 -6.57 -14.48
C ILE A 143 -13.89 -7.26 -13.17
N LEU A 144 -14.20 -8.56 -13.06
CA LEU A 144 -13.92 -9.33 -11.84
C LEU A 144 -12.43 -9.36 -11.53
N LEU A 145 -11.57 -9.52 -12.55
CA LEU A 145 -10.12 -9.48 -12.39
C LEU A 145 -9.67 -8.15 -11.78
N LEU A 146 -10.21 -7.01 -12.24
CA LEU A 146 -9.91 -5.71 -11.65
C LEU A 146 -10.37 -5.63 -10.19
N LEU A 147 -11.63 -5.95 -9.92
CA LEU A 147 -12.21 -5.83 -8.58
C LEU A 147 -11.46 -6.68 -7.56
N VAL A 148 -11.17 -7.95 -7.89
CA VAL A 148 -10.42 -8.85 -7.00
C VAL A 148 -9.02 -8.32 -6.77
N SER A 149 -8.34 -7.85 -7.82
CA SER A 149 -6.98 -7.31 -7.74
C SER A 149 -6.89 -6.05 -6.88
N TYR A 150 -7.77 -5.07 -7.08
CA TYR A 150 -7.76 -3.86 -6.26
C TYR A 150 -8.11 -4.16 -4.80
N ASN A 151 -9.12 -4.98 -4.54
CA ASN A 151 -9.48 -5.33 -3.17
C ASN A 151 -8.35 -6.05 -2.45
N TYR A 152 -7.64 -6.95 -3.15
CA TYR A 152 -6.47 -7.61 -2.59
C TYR A 152 -5.34 -6.62 -2.28
N ILE A 153 -4.96 -5.79 -3.25
CA ILE A 153 -3.89 -4.79 -3.09
C ILE A 153 -4.22 -3.83 -1.95
N ILE A 154 -5.36 -3.14 -2.05
CA ILE A 154 -5.75 -2.08 -1.12
C ILE A 154 -5.95 -2.68 0.27
N GLY A 155 -6.62 -3.83 0.38
CA GLY A 155 -6.83 -4.51 1.66
C GLY A 155 -5.52 -4.92 2.34
N THR A 156 -4.56 -5.43 1.56
CA THR A 156 -3.24 -5.84 2.08
C THR A 156 -2.41 -4.63 2.51
N SER A 157 -2.36 -3.58 1.69
CA SER A 157 -1.68 -2.33 2.01
C SER A 157 -2.28 -1.61 3.23
N ILE A 158 -3.61 -1.51 3.32
CA ILE A 158 -4.27 -0.93 4.50
C ILE A 158 -3.92 -1.71 5.77
N LYS A 159 -3.88 -3.04 5.68
CA LYS A 159 -3.48 -3.89 6.82
C LYS A 159 -2.02 -3.64 7.19
N SER A 160 -1.13 -3.59 6.20
CA SER A 160 0.30 -3.32 6.36
C SER A 160 0.55 -1.99 7.08
N TYR A 161 -0.12 -0.93 6.62
CA TYR A 161 -0.08 0.38 7.25
C TYR A 161 -0.68 0.39 8.66
N THR A 162 -1.83 -0.27 8.87
CA THR A 162 -2.49 -0.30 10.20
C THR A 162 -1.58 -0.97 11.24
N ASP A 163 -0.94 -2.08 10.86
CA ASP A 163 -0.03 -2.81 11.74
C ASP A 163 1.22 -1.95 12.04
N TYR A 164 1.82 -1.32 11.02
CA TYR A 164 2.95 -0.39 11.18
C TYR A 164 2.63 0.83 12.05
N ALA A 165 1.52 1.52 11.77
CA ALA A 165 1.13 2.71 12.50
C ALA A 165 0.75 2.39 13.95
N SER A 166 0.23 1.19 14.21
CA SER A 166 -0.06 0.75 15.58
C SER A 166 1.20 0.70 16.46
N THR A 167 2.38 0.52 15.88
CA THR A 167 3.66 0.41 16.60
C THR A 167 4.47 1.70 16.63
N HIS A 168 4.02 2.76 15.95
CA HIS A 168 4.67 4.09 15.94
C HIS A 168 3.96 5.07 16.88
N ILE A 169 4.22 5.01 18.19
CA ILE A 169 3.49 5.81 19.19
C ILE A 169 4.20 7.15 19.45
N GLN A 170 3.43 8.24 19.57
CA GLN A 170 3.95 9.57 19.88
C GLN A 170 4.44 9.58 21.33
N ASN A 171 5.76 9.65 21.48
CA ASN A 171 6.52 9.38 22.71
C ASN A 171 6.64 7.90 23.06
N SER A 172 7.70 7.58 23.82
CA SER A 172 7.87 6.25 24.40
C SER A 172 6.57 5.81 25.09
N VAL A 173 6.25 4.53 25.01
CA VAL A 173 5.11 3.88 25.67
C VAL A 173 4.92 4.31 27.14
N ASN A 174 6.00 4.70 27.82
CA ASN A 174 6.00 5.17 29.20
C ASN A 174 5.41 6.57 29.43
N ASN A 175 5.17 7.37 28.37
CA ASN A 175 4.63 8.72 28.45
C ASN A 175 3.61 9.00 27.32
N VAL A 176 2.60 8.14 27.25
CA VAL A 176 1.57 8.21 26.21
C VAL A 176 0.55 9.31 26.49
N ASN A 177 0.18 10.04 25.44
CA ASN A 177 -1.02 10.86 25.46
C ASN A 177 -2.23 9.95 25.18
N GLU A 178 -2.91 9.52 26.25
CA GLU A 178 -4.14 8.72 26.17
C GLU A 178 -5.39 9.60 26.03
N TYR A 179 -6.34 9.15 25.21
CA TYR A 179 -7.61 9.81 24.95
C TYR A 179 -8.77 8.82 25.09
N GLU A 180 -9.92 9.30 25.58
CA GLU A 180 -11.20 8.59 25.54
C GLU A 180 -12.01 9.06 24.32
N VAL A 181 -12.60 8.11 23.61
CA VAL A 181 -13.51 8.37 22.49
C VAL A 181 -14.89 8.76 23.01
N LEU A 182 -15.32 9.99 22.75
CA LEU A 182 -16.56 10.56 23.31
C LEU A 182 -17.84 10.06 22.62
N THR A 183 -17.74 9.69 21.35
CA THR A 183 -18.84 9.22 20.51
C THR A 183 -18.33 8.22 19.48
N ASP A 184 -19.20 7.32 19.02
CA ASP A 184 -18.85 6.38 17.94
C ASP A 184 -18.30 7.15 16.73
N THR A 185 -17.03 6.95 16.43
CA THR A 185 -16.31 7.76 15.45
C THR A 185 -15.71 6.89 14.35
N LYS A 186 -15.94 7.32 13.10
CA LYS A 186 -15.34 6.68 11.93
C LYS A 186 -13.84 6.92 11.90
N ILE A 187 -13.12 5.88 11.52
CA ILE A 187 -11.66 5.93 11.37
C ILE A 187 -11.34 6.36 9.94
N TYR A 188 -10.48 7.35 9.80
CA TYR A 188 -9.98 7.82 8.51
C TYR A 188 -8.61 7.17 8.27
N TYR A 189 -8.45 6.46 7.16
CA TYR A 189 -7.11 6.05 6.72
C TYR A 189 -6.46 7.26 6.07
N GLY A 190 -5.60 7.97 6.80
CA GLY A 190 -4.78 9.02 6.22
C GLY A 190 -3.79 8.35 5.29
N CYS A 191 -3.88 8.60 3.98
CA CYS A 191 -2.78 8.23 3.10
C CYS A 191 -1.67 9.28 3.27
N PRO A 192 -0.41 8.86 3.48
CA PRO A 192 0.77 9.71 3.57
C PRO A 192 0.97 10.76 2.47
N GLN A 193 0.28 10.63 1.33
CA GLN A 193 0.47 11.47 0.15
C GLN A 193 -0.71 12.39 -0.17
N PHE A 194 -1.74 12.47 0.68
CA PHE A 194 -2.81 13.47 0.53
C PHE A 194 -2.35 14.92 0.79
N HIS A 195 -1.05 15.13 1.08
CA HIS A 195 -0.43 16.41 1.42
C HIS A 195 -0.07 17.31 0.24
N TYR A 196 -0.09 16.80 -1.00
CA TYR A 196 0.21 17.62 -2.18
C TYR A 196 -0.99 17.63 -3.12
N ASN A 197 -1.56 18.82 -3.36
CA ASN A 197 -2.57 19.15 -4.41
C ASN A 197 -2.82 18.04 -5.45
N ARG A 198 -3.60 17.02 -5.10
CA ARG A 198 -3.96 15.92 -6.00
C ARG A 198 -5.45 15.64 -5.92
N LEU A 199 -6.02 15.41 -7.10
CA LEU A 199 -7.45 15.34 -7.41
C LEU A 199 -8.17 14.09 -6.83
N PHE A 200 -7.48 13.23 -6.10
CA PHE A 200 -8.07 12.05 -5.47
C PHE A 200 -7.73 12.07 -3.98
N PRO A 201 -8.68 12.57 -3.16
CA PRO A 201 -9.48 11.74 -2.26
C PRO A 201 -10.99 12.08 -2.27
N TYR A 202 -11.48 12.80 -3.29
CA TYR A 202 -12.85 13.32 -3.25
C TYR A 202 -13.94 12.30 -3.64
N PHE A 203 -13.61 11.24 -4.39
CA PHE A 203 -14.60 10.31 -4.95
C PHE A 203 -14.48 8.84 -4.48
N SER A 204 -13.50 8.50 -3.63
CA SER A 204 -13.38 7.12 -3.11
C SER A 204 -14.26 6.90 -1.88
N PRO A 205 -15.20 5.96 -1.88
CA PRO A 205 -15.97 5.58 -0.69
C PRO A 205 -15.09 4.94 0.42
N ILE A 206 -13.81 4.67 0.15
CA ILE A 206 -12.83 4.02 1.04
C ILE A 206 -12.13 5.04 1.97
N LYS A 207 -12.54 6.32 1.96
CA LYS A 207 -12.03 7.35 2.90
C LYS A 207 -12.14 6.94 4.37
N TYR A 208 -13.09 6.06 4.67
CA TYR A 208 -13.38 5.56 6.00
C TYR A 208 -13.09 4.06 6.09
N SER A 209 -12.54 3.66 7.23
CA SER A 209 -12.56 2.25 7.60
C SER A 209 -14.00 1.75 7.72
N THR A 210 -14.20 0.48 7.40
CA THR A 210 -15.43 -0.25 7.74
C THR A 210 -15.58 -0.43 9.25
N LYS A 211 -14.50 -0.23 10.01
CA LYS A 211 -14.50 -0.26 11.47
C LYS A 211 -14.57 1.15 12.05
N THR A 212 -15.10 1.25 13.26
CA THR A 212 -15.21 2.49 14.03
C THR A 212 -14.55 2.31 15.38
N PHE A 213 -14.07 3.42 15.96
CA PHE A 213 -13.86 3.45 17.41
C PHE A 213 -15.20 3.69 18.08
N LYS A 214 -15.49 2.92 19.12
CA LYS A 214 -16.73 3.03 19.88
C LYS A 214 -16.57 4.06 20.99
N LYS A 215 -17.68 4.67 21.40
CA LYS A 215 -17.71 5.50 22.60
C LYS A 215 -17.14 4.74 23.81
N GLY A 216 -16.25 5.39 24.55
CA GLY A 216 -15.54 4.83 25.70
C GLY A 216 -14.28 4.03 25.34
N ASP A 217 -13.96 3.87 24.05
CA ASP A 217 -12.67 3.29 23.67
C ASP A 217 -11.53 4.23 24.12
N SER A 218 -10.54 3.67 24.79
CA SER A 218 -9.27 4.35 25.04
C SER A 218 -8.36 4.20 23.81
N VAL A 219 -7.71 5.29 23.41
CA VAL A 219 -6.78 5.35 22.28
C VAL A 219 -5.56 6.20 22.66
N ILE A 220 -4.42 5.97 22.00
CA ILE A 220 -3.21 6.77 22.16
C ILE A 220 -2.81 7.41 20.84
N ALA A 221 -2.17 8.59 20.91
CA ALA A 221 -1.64 9.26 19.73
C ALA A 221 -0.46 8.49 19.11
N VAL A 222 -0.48 8.37 17.79
CA VAL A 222 0.60 7.82 16.96
C VAL A 222 1.57 8.93 16.62
N ASP A 223 2.89 8.66 16.63
CA ASP A 223 3.89 9.62 16.14
C ASP A 223 3.85 9.59 14.63
N SER A 224 2.93 10.34 14.06
CA SER A 224 2.91 10.51 12.63
C SER A 224 4.05 11.46 12.28
N SER A 225 5.04 10.98 11.53
CA SER A 225 5.95 11.83 10.72
C SER A 225 5.18 12.73 9.73
N ILE A 226 3.86 12.53 9.66
CA ILE A 226 2.89 13.07 8.72
C ILE A 226 1.90 13.92 9.51
N THR A 227 2.22 15.19 9.74
CA THR A 227 1.28 16.15 10.31
C THR A 227 0.29 16.57 9.23
N LEU A 228 -1.01 16.28 9.43
CA LEU A 228 -2.05 16.89 8.61
C LEU A 228 -1.98 18.41 8.75
N GLU A 229 -2.01 19.15 7.63
CA GLU A 229 -2.16 20.63 7.65
C GLU A 229 -3.41 21.06 8.42
N ASP A 230 -4.39 20.17 8.51
CA ASP A 230 -5.62 20.34 9.26
C ASP A 230 -5.49 19.75 10.67
N ASP A 231 -5.13 20.62 11.63
CA ASP A 231 -4.97 20.29 13.06
C ASP A 231 -6.28 19.79 13.73
N ARG A 232 -7.38 19.63 12.97
CA ARG A 232 -8.65 19.05 13.43
C ARG A 232 -8.60 17.53 13.60
N TYR A 233 -7.63 16.84 13.02
CA TYR A 233 -7.51 15.38 13.11
C TYR A 233 -6.22 14.97 13.81
N ILE A 234 -6.25 13.81 14.46
CA ILE A 234 -5.09 13.19 15.09
C ILE A 234 -5.09 11.70 14.74
N GLU A 235 -3.92 11.16 14.44
CA GLU A 235 -3.76 9.72 14.26
C GLU A 235 -3.71 9.04 15.62
N VAL A 236 -4.54 8.02 15.80
CA VAL A 236 -4.66 7.30 17.07
C VAL A 236 -4.71 5.79 16.85
N THR A 237 -4.24 5.05 17.84
CA THR A 237 -4.34 3.58 17.87
C THR A 237 -4.90 3.08 19.19
N ASN A 238 -5.60 1.95 19.16
CA ASN A 238 -5.94 1.17 20.36
C ASN A 238 -5.17 -0.15 20.47
N GLY A 239 -4.11 -0.33 19.66
CA GLY A 239 -3.33 -1.57 19.53
C GLY A 239 -3.99 -2.64 18.64
N LYS A 240 -5.26 -2.46 18.24
CA LYS A 240 -5.97 -3.33 17.27
C LYS A 240 -6.42 -2.58 16.02
N LEU A 241 -6.75 -1.31 16.16
CA LEU A 241 -7.20 -0.41 15.12
C LEU A 241 -6.33 0.85 15.19
N THR A 242 -5.97 1.37 14.03
CA THR A 242 -5.22 2.61 13.88
C THR A 242 -5.83 3.46 12.79
N GLY A 243 -5.80 4.78 12.97
CA GLY A 243 -6.11 5.75 11.93
C GLY A 243 -6.48 7.11 12.50
N TYR A 244 -6.82 8.03 11.61
CA TYR A 244 -7.11 9.42 11.95
C TYR A 244 -8.53 9.56 12.49
N VAL A 245 -8.67 10.40 13.52
CA VAL A 245 -9.93 10.69 14.21
C VAL A 245 -10.03 12.20 14.44
N ASN A 246 -11.25 12.74 14.38
CA ASN A 246 -11.47 14.16 14.66
C ASN A 246 -11.21 14.44 16.15
N LYS A 247 -10.32 15.40 16.46
CA LYS A 247 -9.95 15.74 17.83
C LYS A 247 -11.14 16.15 18.69
N LYS A 248 -12.21 16.71 18.11
CA LYS A 248 -13.45 17.08 18.83
C LYS A 248 -14.17 15.88 19.44
N ASN A 249 -13.92 14.68 18.93
CA ASN A 249 -14.53 13.44 19.42
C ASN A 249 -13.65 12.73 20.45
N LEU A 250 -12.53 13.34 20.86
CA LEU A 250 -11.57 12.78 21.79
C LEU A 250 -11.47 13.68 23.03
N LEU A 251 -11.41 13.06 24.20
CA LEU A 251 -11.10 13.73 25.46
C LEU A 251 -9.76 13.22 25.96
N LYS A 252 -8.79 14.13 26.14
CA LYS A 252 -7.49 13.76 26.69
C LYS A 252 -7.63 13.34 28.15
N GLU A 253 -7.13 12.15 28.47
CA GLU A 253 -7.13 11.63 29.82
C GLU A 253 -6.07 12.33 30.67
N LYS A 254 -6.44 12.65 31.92
CA LYS A 254 -5.49 13.28 32.87
C LYS A 254 -4.50 12.28 33.45
N THR A 255 -4.94 11.04 33.62
CA THR A 255 -4.11 9.93 34.06
C THR A 255 -4.37 8.74 33.14
N PRO A 256 -3.34 8.05 32.65
CA PRO A 256 -3.53 6.86 31.83
C PRO A 256 -4.40 5.83 32.54
N ASN A 257 -5.34 5.22 31.81
CA ASN A 257 -6.13 4.10 32.31
C ASN A 257 -5.44 2.77 32.03
N TYR A 258 -4.50 2.77 31.09
CA TYR A 258 -3.77 1.58 30.66
C TYR A 258 -2.26 1.79 30.67
N THR A 259 -1.54 0.72 31.00
CA THR A 259 -0.11 0.60 30.71
C THR A 259 0.02 0.00 29.32
N TRP A 260 0.59 0.77 28.39
CA TRP A 260 0.86 0.31 27.04
C TRP A 260 2.21 -0.43 27.01
N PHE A 261 2.43 -1.28 26.00
CA PHE A 261 3.72 -1.93 25.73
C PHE A 261 3.76 -2.54 24.33
N PHE A 262 4.97 -2.77 23.81
CA PHE A 262 5.15 -3.56 22.60
C PHE A 262 5.34 -5.03 22.97
N GLU A 263 4.74 -5.92 22.18
CA GLU A 263 4.91 -7.36 22.32
C GLU A 263 5.16 -8.02 20.97
N ILE A 264 5.79 -9.19 21.01
CA ILE A 264 5.96 -10.05 19.85
C ILE A 264 4.58 -10.55 19.38
N ALA A 265 4.25 -10.34 18.10
CA ALA A 265 2.95 -10.67 17.52
C ALA A 265 2.79 -12.15 17.16
N HIS A 266 3.89 -12.85 16.87
CA HIS A 266 3.89 -14.21 16.30
C HIS A 266 4.87 -15.13 17.02
N ASN A 267 4.51 -16.41 17.14
CA ASN A 267 5.41 -17.44 17.66
C ASN A 267 6.55 -17.69 16.66
N ASN A 268 7.74 -17.92 17.19
CA ASN A 268 8.97 -18.15 16.42
C ASN A 268 9.28 -16.99 15.46
N ALA A 269 9.05 -15.74 15.91
CA ALA A 269 9.44 -14.58 15.13
C ALA A 269 10.96 -14.51 14.96
N ASP A 270 11.40 -14.30 13.73
CA ASP A 270 12.82 -14.24 13.38
C ASP A 270 13.44 -12.93 13.88
N MET A 271 14.52 -13.04 14.63
CA MET A 271 15.36 -11.91 15.05
C MET A 271 16.75 -12.03 14.45
N TYR A 272 17.32 -10.90 14.05
CA TYR A 272 18.63 -10.81 13.41
C TYR A 272 19.59 -10.02 14.28
N LYS A 273 20.88 -10.35 14.23
CA LYS A 273 21.90 -9.57 14.92
C LYS A 273 21.98 -8.17 14.29
N ALA A 274 21.93 -7.12 15.10
CA ALA A 274 22.23 -5.77 14.65
C ALA A 274 23.75 -5.59 14.51
N ILE A 275 24.21 -5.14 13.34
CA ILE A 275 25.58 -4.69 13.12
C ILE A 275 25.55 -3.16 13.19
N ILE A 276 26.23 -2.59 14.18
CA ILE A 276 26.22 -1.15 14.45
C ILE A 276 27.58 -0.59 14.03
N GLU A 277 27.59 0.23 12.99
CA GLU A 277 28.76 0.98 12.53
C GLU A 277 28.58 2.46 12.85
N LYS A 278 29.53 3.07 13.58
CA LYS A 278 29.54 4.53 13.74
C LYS A 278 30.00 5.18 12.44
N ARG A 279 29.23 6.14 11.95
CA ARG A 279 29.54 6.95 10.77
C ARG A 279 29.37 8.42 11.10
N THR A 280 30.06 9.26 10.34
CA THR A 280 29.90 10.71 10.43
C THR A 280 29.29 11.19 9.12
N ASN A 281 28.24 12.00 9.18
CA ASN A 281 27.63 12.55 7.97
C ASN A 281 28.49 13.69 7.39
N ILE A 282 28.11 14.18 6.21
CA ILE A 282 28.83 15.27 5.50
C ILE A 282 28.86 16.57 6.32
N LEU A 283 27.96 16.71 7.29
CA LEU A 283 27.86 17.86 8.20
C LEU A 283 28.69 17.68 9.49
N GLY A 284 29.43 16.57 9.64
CA GLY A 284 30.25 16.30 10.82
C GLY A 284 29.50 15.69 12.01
N ASN A 285 28.23 15.30 11.84
CA ASN A 285 27.46 14.68 12.91
C ASN A 285 27.63 13.16 12.91
N ASP A 286 28.02 12.61 14.06
CA ASP A 286 28.10 11.17 14.27
C ASP A 286 26.71 10.54 14.36
N TYR A 287 26.52 9.42 13.70
CA TYR A 287 25.31 8.59 13.75
C TYR A 287 25.67 7.10 13.71
N ASN A 288 24.76 6.27 14.22
CA ASN A 288 24.87 4.83 14.13
C ASN A 288 24.21 4.36 12.83
N ASN A 289 24.98 3.73 11.95
CA ASN A 289 24.43 2.98 10.84
C ASN A 289 24.17 1.54 11.30
N ILE A 290 22.90 1.17 11.41
CA ILE A 290 22.49 -0.17 11.83
C ILE A 290 22.16 -0.98 10.59
N SER A 291 22.73 -2.19 10.48
CA SER A 291 22.44 -3.11 9.38
C SER A 291 22.13 -4.52 9.88
N MET A 292 21.41 -5.27 9.05
CA MET A 292 20.98 -6.63 9.36
C MET A 292 22.13 -7.63 9.21
N GLY A 293 22.50 -8.26 10.33
CA GLY A 293 23.46 -9.35 10.38
C GLY A 293 22.83 -10.74 10.26
N LYS A 294 23.51 -11.74 10.82
CA LYS A 294 23.03 -13.13 10.79
C LYS A 294 21.75 -13.29 11.64
N LYS A 295 20.88 -14.19 11.18
CA LYS A 295 19.72 -14.64 11.95
C LYS A 295 20.17 -15.24 13.29
N LEU A 296 19.52 -14.82 14.37
CA LEU A 296 19.75 -15.37 15.70
C LEU A 296 18.90 -16.64 15.87
N HIS A 297 19.48 -17.66 16.48
CA HIS A 297 18.77 -18.92 16.81
C HIS A 297 17.97 -18.75 18.11
N LEU A 298 17.10 -17.75 18.15
CA LEU A 298 16.21 -17.46 19.27
C LEU A 298 14.77 -17.71 18.84
N LYS A 299 13.98 -18.32 19.72
CA LYS A 299 12.55 -18.56 19.50
C LYS A 299 11.74 -17.58 20.34
N LEU A 300 11.51 -16.40 19.78
CA LEU A 300 10.61 -15.42 20.39
C LEU A 300 9.19 -15.96 20.38
N GLN A 301 8.49 -15.89 21.52
CA GLN A 301 7.11 -16.32 21.66
C GLN A 301 6.17 -15.13 21.55
N ARG A 302 4.95 -15.38 21.07
CA ARG A 302 3.92 -14.36 21.05
C ARG A 302 3.60 -13.89 22.48
N GLY A 303 3.58 -12.58 22.67
CA GLY A 303 3.32 -11.95 23.96
C GLY A 303 4.58 -11.54 24.72
N ASP A 304 5.77 -11.98 24.29
CA ASP A 304 7.03 -11.52 24.88
C ASP A 304 7.12 -9.99 24.74
N LYS A 305 7.40 -9.27 25.83
CA LYS A 305 7.50 -7.81 25.79
C LYS A 305 8.81 -7.37 25.15
N ALA A 306 8.75 -6.28 24.40
CA ALA A 306 9.89 -5.70 23.71
C ALA A 306 9.96 -4.18 23.93
N ILE A 307 11.17 -3.65 23.95
CA ILE A 307 11.44 -2.22 23.95
C ILE A 307 12.00 -1.87 22.57
N ILE A 308 11.32 -0.98 21.85
CA ILE A 308 11.83 -0.43 20.59
C ILE A 308 12.93 0.58 20.93
N LEU A 309 14.12 0.39 20.36
CA LEU A 309 15.27 1.27 20.52
C LEU A 309 15.42 2.21 19.33
N GLU A 310 15.24 1.69 18.11
CA GLU A 310 15.41 2.46 16.87
C GLU A 310 14.66 1.78 15.70
N GLU A 311 14.27 2.57 14.71
CA GLU A 311 13.69 2.11 13.44
C GLU A 311 14.79 2.01 12.37
N VAL A 312 14.85 0.90 11.64
CA VAL A 312 15.89 0.61 10.64
C VAL A 312 15.26 -0.09 9.44
N ASP A 313 15.12 0.64 8.33
CA ASP A 313 14.43 0.18 7.12
C ASP A 313 13.05 -0.42 7.44
N ASN A 314 12.86 -1.73 7.26
CA ASN A 314 11.60 -2.45 7.53
C ASN A 314 11.62 -3.22 8.87
N HIS A 315 12.54 -2.87 9.77
CA HIS A 315 12.80 -3.57 11.03
C HIS A 315 12.90 -2.61 12.21
N TYR A 316 12.48 -3.08 13.38
CA TYR A 316 12.82 -2.44 14.64
C TYR A 316 14.09 -3.04 15.22
N TYR A 317 15.01 -2.19 15.66
CA TYR A 317 16.02 -2.58 16.61
C TYR A 317 15.38 -2.59 18.00
N ILE A 318 15.25 -3.79 18.58
CA ILE A 318 14.56 -3.99 19.86
C ILE A 318 15.51 -4.51 20.94
N LYS A 319 15.06 -4.38 22.19
CA LYS A 319 15.57 -5.11 23.36
C LYS A 319 14.43 -5.92 23.97
N THR A 320 14.61 -7.23 24.10
CA THR A 320 13.67 -8.15 24.78
C THR A 320 13.85 -8.10 26.31
N GLU A 321 12.91 -8.67 27.06
CA GLU A 321 12.95 -8.70 28.54
C GLU A 321 14.21 -9.36 29.11
N ASP A 322 14.70 -10.42 28.46
CA ASP A 322 15.95 -11.12 28.80
C ASP A 322 17.22 -10.29 28.51
N GLY A 323 17.05 -9.09 27.94
CA GLY A 323 18.12 -8.16 27.60
C GLY A 323 18.74 -8.37 26.22
N THR A 324 18.31 -9.37 25.47
CA THR A 324 18.79 -9.61 24.11
C THR A 324 18.42 -8.44 23.20
N LYS A 325 19.35 -8.02 22.34
CA LYS A 325 19.13 -6.96 21.35
C LYS A 325 19.25 -7.48 19.93
N GLY A 326 18.36 -7.06 19.05
CA GLY A 326 18.37 -7.50 17.66
C GLY A 326 17.36 -6.75 16.80
N LEU A 327 17.44 -7.00 15.49
CA LEU A 327 16.52 -6.48 14.49
C LEU A 327 15.38 -7.48 14.28
N ILE A 328 14.16 -6.98 14.28
CA ILE A 328 12.95 -7.76 14.05
C ILE A 328 12.04 -7.01 13.07
N ALA A 329 11.42 -7.72 12.13
CA ALA A 329 10.53 -7.09 11.14
C ALA A 329 9.33 -6.42 11.84
N PHE A 330 8.88 -5.26 11.35
CA PHE A 330 7.75 -4.51 11.93
C PHE A 330 6.51 -5.35 12.18
N LYS A 331 6.13 -6.17 11.19
CA LYS A 331 5.00 -7.11 11.26
C LYS A 331 5.00 -8.07 12.45
N ASN A 332 6.16 -8.31 13.06
CA ASN A 332 6.31 -9.23 14.18
C ASN A 332 6.20 -8.51 15.53
N ILE A 333 6.01 -7.20 15.54
CA ILE A 333 5.77 -6.38 16.74
C ILE A 333 4.35 -5.83 16.65
N LYS A 334 3.70 -5.72 17.81
CA LYS A 334 2.43 -5.00 17.92
C LYS A 334 2.35 -4.29 19.25
N THR A 335 1.51 -3.26 19.30
CA THR A 335 1.19 -2.56 20.54
C THR A 335 0.06 -3.27 21.27
N ASN A 336 0.22 -3.42 22.58
CA ASN A 336 -0.80 -3.95 23.47
C ASN A 336 -0.91 -3.09 24.74
N ARG A 337 -1.89 -3.40 25.58
CA ARG A 337 -2.18 -2.67 26.81
C ARG A 337 -2.75 -3.54 27.90
N GLU A 338 -2.43 -3.19 29.14
CA GLU A 338 -2.96 -3.79 30.36
C GLU A 338 -3.70 -2.71 31.16
N LYS A 339 -4.89 -3.03 31.68
CA LYS A 339 -5.66 -2.08 32.48
C LYS A 339 -4.95 -1.85 33.82
N ILE A 340 -4.78 -0.58 34.20
CA ILE A 340 -4.23 -0.24 35.51
C ILE A 340 -5.32 -0.54 36.54
N ILE A 341 -5.10 -1.58 37.34
CA ILE A 341 -5.95 -1.88 38.51
C ILE A 341 -5.48 -0.93 39.60
N LYS A 342 -6.33 0.05 39.94
CA LYS A 342 -6.11 0.99 41.05
C LYS A 342 -6.59 0.39 42.35
#